data_AF-A0A8X6MSR0-F1
#
_entry.id   AF-A0A8X6MSR0-F1
#
_cell.length_a   1.000
_cell.length_b   1.000
_cell.length_c   1.000
_cell.angle_alpha   90.00
_cell.angle_beta   90.00
_cell.angle_gamma   90.00
#
_symmetry.space_group_name_H-M   'P 1'
#
loop_
_entity.id
_entity.type
_entity.pdbx_description
1 polymer ?
#
loop_
_entity_poly.entity_id
_entity_poly.type
_entity_poly.pdbx_seq_one_letter_code
_entity_poly.pdbx_strand_id
1 'polypeptide(L)'
;MEDSMVNMLFAADLVGYILKHKNLEWESTNQIQDFRGELKESPFKNEIGLAIVLIIESNSSQIEQCYKNLQDDKIQYKEEFGRCALEAAHLYFEDGYSPGSFLGYCAMIVGVTALFNCYPSNRIPDCASEILALVLTSHQLTGEFNKHGGWNGLFNISKAFCEVSKEKDSS
;
A
#
# COMPACT_ATOMS: atom_id res chain seq x y z
N MET A 1 -6.84 17.15 10.24
CA MET A 1 -6.94 16.01 11.18
C MET A 1 -7.83 14.92 10.59
N GLU A 2 -9.04 15.27 10.13
CA GLU A 2 -9.96 14.35 9.45
C GLU A 2 -9.34 13.64 8.24
N ASP A 3 -8.67 14.36 7.33
CA ASP A 3 -8.05 13.76 6.13
C ASP A 3 -6.94 12.74 6.46
N SER A 4 -6.19 12.97 7.55
CA SER A 4 -5.16 12.03 8.02
C SER A 4 -5.80 10.71 8.50
N MET A 5 -6.92 10.80 9.21
CA MET A 5 -7.65 9.61 9.67
C MET A 5 -8.28 8.84 8.51
N VAL A 6 -8.77 9.55 7.48
CA VAL A 6 -9.25 8.93 6.24
C VAL A 6 -8.12 8.18 5.52
N ASN A 7 -6.91 8.76 5.44
CA ASN A 7 -5.75 8.10 4.83
C ASN A 7 -5.30 6.86 5.63
N MET A 8 -5.33 6.94 6.97
CA MET A 8 -5.04 5.78 7.83
C MET A 8 -6.05 4.65 7.63
N LEU A 9 -7.35 4.97 7.57
CA LEU A 9 -8.39 3.98 7.30
C LEU A 9 -8.25 3.36 5.91
N PHE A 10 -7.99 4.18 4.88
CA PHE A 10 -7.69 3.71 3.53
C PHE A 10 -6.51 2.72 3.51
N ALA A 11 -5.39 3.10 4.14
CA ALA A 11 -4.19 2.28 4.15
C ALA A 11 -4.41 0.96 4.90
N ALA A 12 -5.12 1.00 6.04
CA ALA A 12 -5.45 -0.20 6.79
C ALA A 12 -6.34 -1.14 5.98
N ASP A 13 -7.36 -0.61 5.30
CA ASP A 13 -8.24 -1.40 4.44
C ASP A 13 -7.51 -2.02 3.26
N LEU A 14 -6.59 -1.28 2.66
CA LEU A 14 -5.74 -1.77 1.59
C LEU A 14 -4.83 -2.91 2.06
N VAL A 15 -4.08 -2.72 3.14
CA VAL A 15 -3.19 -3.76 3.69
C VAL A 15 -4.01 -5.01 4.04
N GLY A 16 -5.15 -4.84 4.72
CA GLY A 16 -6.03 -5.94 5.10
C GLY A 16 -6.61 -6.68 3.89
N TYR A 17 -7.00 -5.95 2.85
CA TYR A 17 -7.46 -6.55 1.60
C TYR A 17 -6.39 -7.45 0.96
N ILE A 18 -5.15 -6.95 0.83
CA ILE A 18 -4.06 -7.70 0.19
C ILE A 18 -3.63 -8.92 1.02
N LEU A 19 -3.49 -8.77 2.33
CA LEU A 19 -3.13 -9.88 3.21
C LEU A 19 -4.21 -10.97 3.18
N LYS A 20 -5.49 -10.58 3.28
CA LYS A 20 -6.61 -11.51 3.13
C LYS A 20 -6.60 -12.21 1.77
N HIS A 21 -6.30 -11.49 0.68
CA HIS A 21 -6.19 -12.08 -0.65
C HIS A 21 -5.08 -13.14 -0.74
N LYS A 22 -4.03 -13.01 0.06
CA LYS A 22 -2.94 -13.99 0.18
C LYS A 22 -3.20 -15.07 1.23
N ASN A 23 -4.41 -15.16 1.79
CA ASN A 23 -4.78 -16.06 2.89
C ASN A 23 -3.91 -15.86 4.15
N LEU A 24 -3.51 -14.61 4.40
CA LEU A 24 -2.76 -14.21 5.57
C LEU A 24 -3.70 -13.52 6.55
N GLU A 25 -3.69 -13.98 7.79
CA GLU A 25 -4.40 -13.33 8.88
C GLU A 25 -3.61 -12.12 9.36
N TRP A 26 -4.31 -11.00 9.54
CA TRP A 26 -3.78 -9.81 10.18
C TRP A 26 -4.88 -9.18 11.01
N GLU A 27 -4.68 -9.18 12.33
CA GLU A 27 -5.47 -8.41 13.25
C GLU A 27 -4.75 -7.08 13.49
N SER A 28 -5.24 -6.03 12.84
CA SER A 28 -4.72 -4.67 13.03
C SER A 28 -4.75 -4.31 14.51
N THR A 29 -3.62 -3.87 15.04
CA THR A 29 -3.57 -3.28 16.38
C THR A 29 -3.74 -1.76 16.35
N ASN A 30 -3.80 -1.19 15.16
CA ASN A 30 -4.11 0.21 14.96
C ASN A 30 -5.57 0.45 15.32
N GLN A 31 -5.80 1.29 16.33
CA GLN A 31 -7.12 1.67 16.83
C GLN A 31 -7.99 2.37 15.76
N ILE A 32 -7.44 2.71 14.59
CA ILE A 32 -8.17 3.39 13.52
C ILE A 32 -9.39 2.60 13.04
N GLN A 33 -9.34 1.26 13.11
CA GLN A 33 -10.47 0.40 12.78
C GLN A 33 -11.62 0.54 13.80
N ASP A 34 -11.31 0.85 15.07
CA ASP A 34 -12.31 1.10 16.12
C ASP A 34 -13.06 2.41 15.88
N PHE A 35 -12.41 3.39 15.25
CA PHE A 35 -13.01 4.69 14.89
C PHE A 35 -13.77 4.66 13.56
N ARG A 36 -13.90 3.51 12.89
CA ARG A 36 -14.56 3.39 11.58
C ARG A 36 -16.01 3.88 11.59
N GLY A 37 -16.71 3.78 12.72
CA GLY A 37 -18.08 4.29 12.86
C GLY A 37 -18.18 5.82 12.97
N GLU A 38 -17.09 6.49 13.36
CA GLU A 38 -16.99 7.94 13.50
C GLU A 38 -16.34 8.60 12.28
N LEU A 39 -15.53 7.83 11.55
CA LEU A 39 -14.90 8.24 10.30
C LEU A 39 -15.88 8.09 9.13
N LYS A 40 -15.84 9.04 8.19
CA LYS A 40 -16.48 8.88 6.88
C LYS A 40 -16.03 7.56 6.24
N GLU A 41 -16.86 7.01 5.34
CA GLU A 41 -16.54 5.79 4.63
C GLU A 41 -15.13 5.83 4.02
N SER A 42 -14.40 4.73 4.19
CA SER A 42 -13.09 4.55 3.58
C SER A 42 -13.18 4.78 2.06
N PRO A 43 -12.25 5.57 1.48
CA PRO A 43 -12.21 5.78 0.03
C PRO A 43 -11.66 4.53 -0.69
N PHE A 44 -11.27 3.49 0.04
CA PHE A 44 -10.83 2.24 -0.53
C PHE A 44 -11.93 1.60 -1.40
N LYS A 45 -11.53 1.13 -2.58
CA LYS A 45 -12.37 0.39 -3.53
C LYS A 45 -11.62 -0.87 -3.93
N ASN A 46 -12.35 -1.96 -4.16
CA ASN A 46 -11.76 -3.27 -4.47
C ASN A 46 -10.87 -3.23 -5.72
N GLU A 47 -11.16 -2.37 -6.69
CA GLU A 47 -10.36 -2.16 -7.89
C GLU A 47 -8.96 -1.64 -7.59
N ILE A 48 -8.80 -0.81 -6.55
CA ILE A 48 -7.50 -0.35 -6.07
C ILE A 48 -6.71 -1.52 -5.51
N GLY A 49 -7.35 -2.34 -4.66
CA GLY A 49 -6.75 -3.54 -4.10
C GLY A 49 -6.36 -4.55 -5.19
N LEU A 50 -7.25 -4.82 -6.14
CA LEU A 50 -7.01 -5.75 -7.25
C LEU A 50 -5.87 -5.28 -8.15
N ALA A 51 -5.80 -3.99 -8.49
CA ALA A 51 -4.68 -3.46 -9.26
C ALA A 51 -3.34 -3.71 -8.54
N ILE A 52 -3.30 -3.50 -7.22
CA ILE A 52 -2.11 -3.76 -6.41
C ILE A 52 -1.77 -5.24 -6.36
N VAL A 53 -2.75 -6.15 -6.23
CA VAL A 53 -2.53 -7.61 -6.34
C VAL A 53 -1.86 -7.96 -7.66
N LEU A 54 -2.40 -7.48 -8.77
CA LEU A 54 -1.88 -7.75 -10.11
C LEU A 54 -0.46 -7.19 -10.30
N ILE A 55 -0.17 -6.01 -9.76
CA ILE A 55 1.19 -5.44 -9.75
C ILE A 55 2.13 -6.33 -8.92
N ILE A 56 1.71 -6.79 -7.74
CA ILE A 56 2.49 -7.70 -6.90
C ILE A 56 2.79 -9.01 -7.65
N GLU A 57 1.80 -9.61 -8.29
CA GLU A 57 1.96 -10.87 -9.04
C GLU A 57 2.92 -10.70 -10.22
N SER A 58 2.74 -9.63 -11.00
CA SER A 58 3.59 -9.28 -12.14
C SER A 58 5.03 -8.98 -11.74
N ASN A 59 5.27 -8.58 -10.49
CA ASN A 59 6.57 -8.18 -9.96
C ASN A 59 7.05 -9.06 -8.79
N SER A 60 6.54 -10.29 -8.69
CA SER A 60 6.81 -11.20 -7.56
C SER A 60 8.31 -11.42 -7.33
N SER A 61 9.07 -11.62 -8.41
CA SER A 61 10.53 -11.80 -8.33
C SER A 61 11.27 -10.58 -7.75
N GLN A 62 10.88 -9.35 -8.11
CA GLN A 62 11.50 -8.15 -7.55
C GLN A 62 11.12 -7.96 -6.07
N ILE A 63 9.87 -8.28 -5.71
CA ILE A 63 9.39 -8.20 -4.32
C ILE A 63 10.12 -9.22 -3.43
N GLU A 64 10.27 -10.46 -3.90
CA GLU A 64 11.04 -11.49 -3.20
C GLU A 64 12.51 -11.10 -3.06
N GLN A 65 13.12 -10.51 -4.10
CA GLN A 65 14.49 -10.03 -4.02
C GLN A 65 14.64 -8.88 -3.03
N CYS A 66 13.70 -7.93 -3.02
CA CYS A 66 13.66 -6.85 -2.04
C CYS A 66 13.60 -7.41 -0.62
N TYR A 67 12.70 -8.37 -0.38
CA TYR A 67 12.59 -9.07 0.89
C TYR A 67 13.90 -9.76 1.31
N LYS A 68 14.56 -10.49 0.40
CA LYS A 68 15.87 -11.13 0.67
C LYS A 68 16.94 -10.12 1.05
N ASN A 69 17.02 -9.00 0.31
CA ASN A 69 17.98 -7.94 0.63
C ASN A 69 17.74 -7.37 2.04
N LEU A 70 16.47 -7.15 2.41
CA LEU A 70 16.13 -6.71 3.77
C LEU A 70 16.51 -7.77 4.83
N GLN A 71 16.36 -9.06 4.54
CA GLN A 71 16.83 -10.11 5.44
C GLN A 71 18.35 -10.14 5.58
N ASP A 72 19.08 -9.98 4.48
CA ASP A 72 20.55 -9.93 4.45
C ASP A 72 21.07 -8.73 5.27
N ASP A 73 20.37 -7.60 5.19
CA ASP A 73 20.61 -6.40 5.99
C ASP A 73 20.10 -6.51 7.45
N LYS A 74 19.55 -7.68 7.82
CA LYS A 74 19.02 -8.01 9.16
C LYS A 74 17.86 -7.11 9.60
N ILE A 75 17.07 -6.62 8.65
CA ILE A 75 15.86 -5.83 8.89
C ILE A 75 14.75 -6.78 9.33
N GLN A 76 14.42 -6.77 10.62
CA GLN A 76 13.43 -7.67 11.22
C GLN A 76 12.36 -6.95 12.05
N TYR A 77 12.59 -5.70 12.44
CA TYR A 77 11.64 -4.92 13.24
C TYR A 77 11.00 -3.81 12.42
N LYS A 78 9.89 -3.30 12.95
CA LYS A 78 9.04 -2.34 12.24
C LYS A 78 9.76 -1.01 12.01
N GLU A 79 10.63 -0.60 12.92
CA GLU A 79 11.34 0.67 12.87
C GLU A 79 12.29 0.72 11.67
N GLU A 80 13.12 -0.32 11.48
CA GLU A 80 14.04 -0.39 10.36
C GLU A 80 13.29 -0.63 9.03
N PHE A 81 12.28 -1.50 9.03
CA PHE A 81 11.40 -1.66 7.85
C PHE A 81 10.81 -0.30 7.44
N GLY A 82 10.32 0.46 8.41
CA GLY A 82 9.66 1.71 8.13
C GLY A 82 10.58 2.78 7.58
N ARG A 83 11.82 2.84 8.07
CA ARG A 83 12.86 3.69 7.49
C ARG A 83 13.15 3.30 6.03
N CYS A 84 13.37 2.02 5.74
CA CYS A 84 13.64 1.55 4.39
C CYS A 84 12.46 1.84 3.44
N ALA A 85 11.23 1.66 3.91
CA ALA A 85 10.03 1.96 3.13
C ALA A 85 9.89 3.46 2.82
N LEU A 86 10.21 4.34 3.77
CA LEU A 86 10.23 5.79 3.53
C LEU A 86 11.35 6.22 2.58
N GLU A 87 12.55 5.64 2.71
CA GLU A 87 13.66 5.86 1.78
C GLU A 87 13.27 5.43 0.35
N ALA A 88 12.60 4.28 0.22
CA ALA A 88 12.12 3.80 -1.07
C ALA A 88 11.10 4.73 -1.73
N ALA A 89 10.32 5.51 -0.96
CA ALA A 89 9.33 6.43 -1.53
C ALA A 89 9.98 7.43 -2.49
N HIS A 90 11.20 7.88 -2.22
CA HIS A 90 11.94 8.79 -3.11
C HIS A 90 12.17 8.23 -4.52
N LEU A 91 12.28 6.90 -4.65
CA LEU A 91 12.46 6.24 -5.95
C LEU A 91 11.16 6.17 -6.76
N TYR A 92 10.01 6.08 -6.08
CA TYR A 92 8.70 6.01 -6.75
C TYR A 92 8.17 7.39 -7.14
N PHE A 93 8.58 8.43 -6.43
CA PHE A 93 8.08 9.80 -6.59
C PHE A 93 9.19 10.78 -7.02
N GLU A 94 10.22 10.31 -7.73
CA GLU A 94 11.31 11.16 -8.25
C GLU A 94 10.76 12.30 -9.13
N ASP A 95 9.78 11.98 -9.98
CA ASP A 95 9.08 12.94 -10.85
C ASP A 95 7.81 13.54 -10.21
N GLY A 96 7.63 13.35 -8.90
CA GLY A 96 6.43 13.76 -8.16
C GLY A 96 5.33 12.69 -8.11
N TYR A 97 4.18 13.07 -7.56
CA TYR A 97 3.07 12.12 -7.40
C TYR A 97 2.39 11.78 -8.72
N SER A 98 2.19 10.49 -8.97
CA SER A 98 1.16 10.01 -9.90
C SER A 98 0.39 8.85 -9.26
N PRO A 99 -0.87 8.62 -9.65
CA PRO A 99 -1.62 7.47 -9.16
C PRO A 99 -0.91 6.14 -9.46
N GLY A 100 -0.29 6.01 -10.63
CA GLY A 100 0.48 4.81 -11.00
C GLY A 100 1.70 4.58 -10.11
N SER A 101 2.48 5.64 -9.86
CA SER A 101 3.61 5.60 -8.93
C SER A 101 3.18 5.18 -7.52
N PHE A 102 2.05 5.72 -7.05
CA PHE A 102 1.51 5.37 -5.74
C PHE A 102 1.04 3.91 -5.67
N LEU A 103 0.37 3.40 -6.71
CA LEU A 103 0.00 1.98 -6.80
C LEU A 103 1.25 1.07 -6.79
N GLY A 104 2.29 1.44 -7.53
CA GLY A 104 3.56 0.71 -7.56
C GLY A 104 4.26 0.71 -6.19
N TYR A 105 4.27 1.85 -5.51
CA TYR A 105 4.82 1.98 -4.16
C TYR A 105 4.03 1.10 -3.17
N CYS A 106 2.70 1.19 -3.16
CA CYS A 106 1.84 0.33 -2.35
C CYS A 106 2.09 -1.15 -2.62
N ALA A 107 2.21 -1.56 -3.88
CA ALA A 107 2.49 -2.94 -4.25
C ALA A 107 3.82 -3.44 -3.69
N MET A 108 4.89 -2.63 -3.77
CA MET A 108 6.18 -2.99 -3.20
C MET A 108 6.10 -3.12 -1.68
N ILE A 109 5.58 -2.12 -0.99
CA ILE A 109 5.51 -2.11 0.48
C ILE A 109 4.66 -3.28 0.98
N VAL A 110 3.42 -3.42 0.50
CA VAL A 110 2.50 -4.46 0.99
C VAL A 110 2.92 -5.86 0.52
N GLY A 111 3.51 -5.98 -0.67
CA GLY A 111 4.06 -7.23 -1.17
C GLY A 111 5.19 -7.76 -0.29
N VAL A 112 6.14 -6.90 0.09
CA VAL A 112 7.23 -7.25 1.02
C VAL A 112 6.67 -7.53 2.42
N THR A 113 5.74 -6.71 2.91
CA THR A 113 5.05 -6.93 4.19
C THR A 113 4.40 -8.32 4.25
N ALA A 114 3.76 -8.78 3.17
CA ALA A 114 3.15 -10.10 3.14
C ALA A 114 4.16 -11.25 3.34
N LEU A 115 5.39 -11.09 2.86
CA LEU A 115 6.47 -12.06 3.06
C LEU A 115 6.99 -12.06 4.51
N PHE A 116 7.00 -10.90 5.17
CA PHE A 116 7.28 -10.82 6.60
C PHE A 116 6.16 -11.41 7.46
N ASN A 117 4.89 -11.32 7.05
CA ASN A 117 3.75 -11.79 7.85
C ASN A 117 3.76 -13.30 8.12
N CYS A 118 4.57 -14.08 7.40
CA CYS A 118 4.80 -15.51 7.69
C CYS A 118 5.54 -15.75 9.02
N TYR A 119 6.10 -14.72 9.66
CA TYR A 119 6.78 -14.82 10.95
C TYR A 119 5.86 -14.34 12.08
N PRO A 120 5.64 -15.16 13.12
CA PRO A 120 4.73 -14.80 14.20
C PRO A 120 5.20 -13.54 14.94
N SER A 121 4.24 -12.68 15.30
CA SER A 121 4.43 -11.50 16.15
C SER A 121 5.31 -10.37 15.57
N ASN A 122 5.11 -9.98 14.32
CA ASN A 122 5.72 -8.77 13.77
C ASN A 122 4.68 -7.64 13.56
N ARG A 123 5.09 -6.41 13.84
CA ARG A 123 4.26 -5.19 13.69
C ARG A 123 4.47 -4.53 12.32
N ILE A 124 5.00 -5.28 11.35
CA ILE A 124 5.34 -4.77 10.02
C ILE A 124 4.07 -4.41 9.23
N PRO A 125 2.97 -5.20 9.25
CA PRO A 125 1.71 -4.79 8.64
C PRO A 125 1.13 -3.47 9.18
N ASP A 126 1.16 -3.29 10.50
CA ASP A 126 0.71 -2.04 11.14
C ASP A 126 1.57 -0.86 10.67
N CYS A 127 2.89 -1.05 10.64
CA CYS A 127 3.85 -0.06 10.17
C CYS A 127 3.69 0.27 8.68
N ALA A 128 3.45 -0.73 7.83
CA ALA A 128 3.17 -0.53 6.41
C ALA A 128 1.92 0.33 6.23
N SER A 129 0.85 0.05 6.97
CA SER A 129 -0.36 0.88 6.97
C SER A 129 -0.07 2.33 7.36
N GLU A 130 0.72 2.56 8.40
CA GLU A 130 1.10 3.91 8.86
C GLU A 130 1.91 4.67 7.79
N ILE A 131 2.85 4.00 7.14
CA ILE A 131 3.72 4.61 6.13
C ILE A 131 2.96 4.96 4.87
N LEU A 132 2.10 4.06 4.38
CA LEU A 132 1.27 4.36 3.22
C LEU A 132 0.36 5.57 3.49
N ALA A 133 -0.22 5.65 4.68
CA ALA A 133 -1.01 6.81 5.09
C ALA A 133 -0.17 8.08 5.17
N LEU A 134 1.04 8.02 5.71
CA LEU A 134 1.97 9.14 5.82
C LEU A 134 2.39 9.67 4.44
N VAL A 135 2.83 8.78 3.54
CA VAL A 135 3.24 9.14 2.18
C VAL A 135 2.07 9.76 1.41
N LEU A 136 0.89 9.17 1.49
CA LEU A 136 -0.30 9.73 0.87
C LEU A 136 -0.66 11.12 1.42
N THR A 137 -0.60 11.27 2.75
CA THR A 137 -0.84 12.56 3.41
C THR A 137 0.16 13.62 2.94
N SER A 138 1.43 13.25 2.76
CA SER A 138 2.46 14.17 2.25
C SER A 138 2.07 14.73 0.87
N HIS A 139 1.68 13.88 -0.08
CA HIS A 139 1.27 14.31 -1.42
C HIS A 139 -0.08 15.03 -1.46
N GLN A 140 -0.95 14.80 -0.48
CA GLN A 140 -2.16 15.61 -0.30
C GLN A 140 -1.82 17.03 0.17
N LEU A 141 -0.87 17.18 1.10
CA LEU A 141 -0.42 18.48 1.60
C LEU A 141 0.30 19.31 0.53
N THR A 142 1.04 18.67 -0.38
CA THR A 142 1.64 19.36 -1.55
C THR A 142 0.60 19.72 -2.62
N GLY A 143 -0.62 19.18 -2.52
CA GLY A 143 -1.70 19.34 -3.49
C GLY A 143 -1.55 18.51 -4.75
N GLU A 144 -0.47 17.73 -4.89
CA GLU A 144 -0.25 16.89 -6.08
C GLU A 144 -1.31 15.79 -6.20
N PHE A 145 -1.71 15.18 -5.08
CA PHE A 145 -2.80 14.20 -5.08
C PHE A 145 -4.07 14.74 -5.75
N ASN A 146 -4.46 15.97 -5.40
CA ASN A 146 -5.65 16.61 -5.93
C ASN A 146 -5.48 17.04 -7.39
N LYS A 147 -4.28 17.49 -7.81
CA LYS A 147 -3.98 17.78 -9.23
C LYS A 147 -4.16 16.56 -10.13
N HIS A 148 -3.93 15.36 -9.59
CA HIS A 148 -4.14 14.10 -10.28
C HIS A 148 -5.54 13.48 -10.08
N GLY A 149 -6.53 14.30 -9.70
CA GLY A 149 -7.93 13.88 -9.56
C GLY A 149 -8.28 13.22 -8.22
N GLY A 150 -7.37 13.26 -7.24
CA GLY A 150 -7.56 12.74 -5.90
C GLY A 150 -7.97 11.26 -5.89
N TRP A 151 -8.92 10.91 -5.02
CA TRP A 151 -9.43 9.55 -4.88
C TRP A 151 -10.04 9.01 -6.19
N ASN A 152 -10.72 9.85 -6.97
CA ASN A 152 -11.28 9.45 -8.25
C ASN A 152 -10.18 9.15 -9.28
N GLY A 153 -9.10 9.94 -9.28
CA GLY A 153 -7.93 9.69 -10.11
C GLY A 153 -7.28 8.36 -9.80
N LEU A 154 -7.06 8.06 -8.51
CA LEU A 154 -6.54 6.77 -8.07
C LEU A 154 -7.43 5.60 -8.47
N PHE A 155 -8.75 5.72 -8.26
CA PHE A 155 -9.71 4.71 -8.66
C PHE A 155 -9.71 4.46 -10.17
N ASN A 156 -9.76 5.52 -10.99
CA ASN A 156 -9.82 5.40 -12.44
C ASN A 156 -8.57 4.73 -13.03
N ILE A 157 -7.38 5.09 -12.54
CA ILE A 157 -6.13 4.46 -12.96
C ILE A 157 -6.07 2.99 -12.52
N SER A 158 -6.52 2.68 -11.31
CA SER A 158 -6.59 1.30 -10.82
C SER A 158 -7.52 0.45 -11.67
N LYS A 159 -8.70 0.99 -12.00
CA LYS A 159 -9.68 0.32 -12.86
C LYS A 159 -9.13 0.07 -14.26
N ALA A 160 -8.53 1.08 -14.89
CA ALA A 160 -7.91 0.95 -16.21
C ALA A 160 -6.79 -0.10 -16.22
N PHE A 161 -5.96 -0.14 -15.16
CA PHE A 161 -4.93 -1.16 -15.01
C PHE A 161 -5.52 -2.58 -14.94
N CYS A 162 -6.60 -2.76 -14.18
CA CYS A 162 -7.29 -4.05 -14.08
C CYS A 162 -7.90 -4.50 -15.41
N GLU A 163 -8.48 -3.57 -16.19
CA GLU A 163 -9.07 -3.86 -17.50
C GLU A 163 -8.00 -4.33 -18.49
N VAL A 164 -6.90 -3.59 -18.63
CA VAL A 164 -5.78 -3.95 -19.52
C VAL A 164 -5.14 -5.29 -19.14
N SER A 165 -5.08 -5.62 -17.86
CA SER A 165 -4.49 -6.88 -17.40
C SER A 165 -5.34 -8.10 -17.80
N LYS A 166 -6.68 -7.98 -17.77
CA LYS A 166 -7.59 -9.07 -18.18
C LYS A 166 -7.53 -9.39 -19.68
N GLU A 167 -7.26 -8.39 -20.51
CA GLU A 167 -7.13 -8.59 -21.95
C GLU A 167 -5.88 -9.41 -22.33
N LYS A 168 -4.80 -9.27 -21.54
CA LYS A 168 -3.56 -10.03 -21.74
C LYS A 168 -3.72 -11.51 -21.41
N ASP A 169 -4.53 -11.86 -20.42
CA ASP A 169 -4.79 -13.26 -20.04
C ASP A 169 -5.75 -13.99 -21.00
N SER A 170 -6.39 -13.24 -21.91
CA SER A 170 -7.36 -13.79 -22.89
C SER A 170 -6.79 -13.93 -24.31
N SER A 171 -5.51 -13.60 -24.52
CA SER A 171 -4.81 -13.62 -25.81
C SER A 171 -3.72 -14.68 -25.86
#